data_AF-A0A7K3H1C5-F1
#
_entry.id   AF-A0A7K3H1C5-F1
#
_cell.length_a   1.000
_cell.length_b   1.000
_cell.length_c   1.000
_cell.angle_alpha   90.00
_cell.angle_beta   90.00
_cell.angle_gamma   90.00
#
_symmetry.space_group_name_H-M   'P 1'
#
loop_
_entity.id
_entity.type
_entity.pdbx_description
1 polymer ?
#
loop_
_entity_poly.entity_id
_entity_poly.type
_entity_poly.pdbx_seq_one_letter_code
_entity_poly.pdbx_strand_id
1 'polypeptide(L)' 'TAYNGFSIQSGVEFVDKLLNRGGINGMLGSVAVIIFGLGFGGLLEKLGVLKVIVSKFEKKLNSAGNVTLSTLIVAFLANI' A
#
# COMPACT_ATOMS: atom_id res chain seq x y z
N THR A 1 -9.44 -8.76 25.05
CA THR A 1 -10.30 -8.27 23.95
C THR A 1 -9.53 -7.82 22.73
N ALA A 2 -8.41 -7.07 22.85
CA ALA A 2 -7.65 -6.57 21.68
C ALA A 2 -7.09 -7.67 20.74
N TYR A 3 -6.65 -8.82 21.27
CA TYR A 3 -6.05 -9.91 20.49
C TYR A 3 -7.07 -10.59 19.54
N ASN A 4 -8.18 -11.10 20.10
CA ASN A 4 -9.22 -11.82 19.35
C ASN A 4 -10.31 -10.93 18.76
N GLY A 5 -10.39 -9.65 19.16
CA GLY A 5 -11.44 -8.73 18.71
C GLY A 5 -12.72 -8.82 19.54
N PHE A 6 -13.74 -8.12 19.07
CA PHE A 6 -15.09 -8.13 19.65
C PHE A 6 -15.91 -9.27 19.03
N SER A 7 -16.77 -9.90 19.84
CA SER A 7 -17.64 -11.00 19.40
C SER A 7 -19.03 -10.82 20.02
N ILE A 8 -20.04 -10.66 19.17
CA ILE A 8 -21.45 -10.49 19.56
C ILE A 8 -22.35 -11.27 18.60
N GLN A 9 -23.45 -11.81 19.13
CA GLN A 9 -24.53 -12.40 18.35
C GLN A 9 -25.78 -11.55 18.56
N SER A 10 -26.07 -10.66 17.60
CA SER A 10 -27.17 -9.69 17.65
C SER A 10 -28.45 -10.19 16.96
N GLY A 11 -28.37 -11.31 16.23
CA GLY A 11 -29.49 -11.87 15.46
C GLY A 11 -29.66 -11.24 14.07
N VAL A 12 -28.88 -10.21 13.74
CA VAL A 12 -28.84 -9.58 12.42
C VAL A 12 -27.48 -9.84 11.79
N GLU A 13 -27.43 -10.67 10.73
CA GLU A 13 -26.17 -11.15 10.14
C GLU A 13 -25.23 -10.01 9.69
N PHE A 14 -25.79 -8.91 9.19
CA PHE A 14 -25.01 -7.74 8.80
C PHE A 14 -24.29 -7.08 9.98
N VAL A 15 -24.98 -6.94 11.12
CA VAL A 15 -24.42 -6.34 12.33
C VAL A 15 -23.37 -7.27 12.93
N ASP A 16 -23.61 -8.58 12.92
CA ASP A 16 -22.65 -9.58 13.38
C ASP A 16 -21.38 -9.55 12.50
N LYS A 17 -21.50 -9.44 11.18
CA LYS A 17 -20.34 -9.28 10.28
C LYS A 17 -19.57 -7.98 10.53
N LEU A 18 -20.25 -6.88 10.83
CA LEU A 18 -19.59 -5.59 11.08
C LEU A 18 -18.87 -5.55 12.43
N LEU A 19 -19.46 -6.14 13.47
CA LEU A 19 -18.94 -6.08 14.83
C LEU A 19 -17.93 -7.22 15.12
N ASN A 20 -18.01 -8.33 14.40
CA ASN A 20 -17.13 -9.50 14.57
C ASN A 20 -15.99 -9.55 13.54
N ARG A 21 -15.51 -8.40 13.04
CA ARG A 21 -14.40 -8.32 12.06
C ARG A 21 -13.05 -8.77 12.62
N GLY A 22 -13.00 -9.20 13.88
CA GLY A 22 -11.79 -9.60 14.58
C GLY A 22 -11.02 -8.40 15.14
N GLY A 23 -9.89 -8.70 15.78
CA GLY A 23 -8.97 -7.70 16.36
C GLY A 23 -7.61 -7.77 15.70
N ILE A 24 -6.54 -7.72 16.51
CA ILE A 24 -5.17 -7.80 16.02
C ILE A 24 -4.93 -9.08 15.23
N ASN A 25 -5.47 -10.23 15.67
CA ASN A 25 -5.35 -11.50 14.93
C ASN A 25 -5.94 -11.44 13.52
N GLY A 26 -7.06 -10.73 13.33
CA GLY A 26 -7.68 -10.56 12.02
C GLY A 26 -6.86 -9.67 11.08
N MET A 27 -6.00 -8.81 11.63
CA MET A 27 -5.15 -7.88 10.87
C MET A 27 -3.72 -8.39 10.64
N LEU A 28 -3.32 -9.52 11.25
CA LEU A 28 -1.96 -10.05 11.13
C LEU A 28 -1.54 -10.27 9.67
N GLY A 29 -2.46 -10.68 8.79
CA GLY A 29 -2.19 -10.83 7.36
C GLY A 29 -1.74 -9.52 6.71
N SER A 30 -2.48 -8.43 6.93
CA SER A 30 -2.11 -7.11 6.40
C SER A 30 -0.82 -6.58 7.01
N VAL A 31 -0.62 -6.79 8.31
CA VAL A 31 0.60 -6.38 9.02
C VAL A 31 1.83 -7.12 8.46
N ALA A 32 1.72 -8.43 8.20
CA ALA A 32 2.81 -9.19 7.60
C ALA A 32 3.18 -8.63 6.22
N VAL A 33 2.19 -8.36 5.35
CA VAL A 33 2.43 -7.76 4.02
C VAL A 33 3.13 -6.41 4.14
N ILE A 34 2.74 -5.56 5.10
CA ILE A 34 3.38 -4.27 5.35
C ILE A 34 4.84 -4.46 5.77
N ILE A 35 5.11 -5.35 6.74
CA ILE A 35 6.47 -5.62 7.23
C ILE A 35 7.35 -6.14 6.09
N PHE A 36 6.86 -7.10 5.30
CA PHE A 36 7.60 -7.61 4.15
C PHE A 36 7.81 -6.54 3.07
N GLY A 37 6.80 -5.74 2.77
CA GLY A 37 6.89 -4.67 1.78
C GLY A 37 7.90 -3.60 2.18
N LEU A 38 7.84 -3.13 3.44
CA LEU A 38 8.78 -2.14 3.96
C LEU A 38 10.21 -2.70 4.06
N GLY A 39 10.35 -3.94 4.55
CA GLY A 39 11.65 -4.61 4.63
C GLY A 39 12.28 -4.84 3.25
N PHE A 40 11.49 -5.27 2.28
CA PHE A 40 11.93 -5.42 0.89
C PHE A 40 12.31 -4.07 0.25
N GLY A 41 11.51 -3.02 0.49
CA GLY A 41 11.84 -1.66 0.05
C GLY A 41 13.18 -1.16 0.59
N GLY A 42 13.44 -1.35 1.88
CA GLY A 42 14.72 -1.01 2.51
C GLY A 42 15.90 -1.82 1.97
N LEU A 43 15.68 -3.10 1.62
CA LEU A 43 16.69 -3.92 0.95
C LEU A 43 17.05 -3.36 -0.44
N LEU A 44 16.04 -3.02 -1.24
CA LEU A 44 16.25 -2.43 -2.57
C LEU A 44 16.99 -1.09 -2.51
N GLU A 45 16.75 -0.30 -1.46
CA GLU A 45 17.48 0.94 -1.21
C GLU A 45 18.95 0.69 -0.87
N LYS A 46 19.23 -0.24 0.06
CA LYS A 46 20.60 -0.64 0.43
C LYS A 46 21.39 -1.23 -0.74
N LEU A 47 20.73 -1.97 -1.63
CA LEU A 47 21.32 -2.54 -2.84
C LEU A 47 21.53 -1.49 -3.95
N GLY A 48 21.01 -0.27 -3.78
CA GLY A 48 21.12 0.80 -4.79
C GLY A 48 20.19 0.64 -6.00
N VAL A 49 19.28 -0.33 -5.97
CA VAL A 49 18.34 -0.60 -7.06
C VAL A 49 17.42 0.60 -7.28
N LEU A 50 16.92 1.22 -6.20
CA LEU A 50 16.11 2.43 -6.28
C LEU A 50 16.83 3.56 -7.03
N LYS A 51 18.13 3.75 -6.77
CA LYS A 51 18.93 4.78 -7.44
C LYS A 51 19.04 4.56 -8.94
N VAL A 52 19.20 3.30 -9.37
CA VAL A 52 19.24 2.93 -10.80
C VAL A 52 17.89 3.21 -11.47
N ILE A 53 16.78 2.82 -10.81
CA ILE A 53 15.44 3.07 -11.33
C ILE A 53 15.20 4.57 -11.47
N VAL A 54 15.44 5.37 -10.42
CA VAL A 54 15.25 6.82 -10.45
C VAL A 54 16.08 7.46 -11.56
N SER A 55 17.36 7.10 -11.70
CA SER A 55 18.21 7.65 -12.76
C SER A 55 17.73 7.34 -14.19
N LYS A 56 17.07 6.19 -14.39
CA LYS A 56 16.42 5.85 -15.67
C LYS A 56 15.18 6.71 -15.92
N PHE A 57 14.40 6.98 -14.88
CA PHE A 57 13.23 7.85 -14.97
C PHE A 57 13.62 9.31 -15.25
N GLU A 58 14.63 9.82 -14.55
CA GLU A 58 15.17 11.18 -14.78
C GLU A 58 15.64 11.35 -16.24
N LYS A 59 16.34 10.34 -16.78
CA LYS A 59 16.77 10.36 -18.19
C LYS A 59 15.62 10.51 -19.18
N LYS A 60 14.45 9.95 -18.84
CA LYS A 60 13.24 10.05 -19.66
C LYS A 60 12.59 11.42 -19.52
N LEU A 61 12.68 12.06 -18.36
CA LEU A 61 11.97 13.31 -18.02
C LEU A 61 12.75 14.61 -18.32
N ASN A 62 13.86 14.56 -19.05
CA ASN A 62 14.76 15.72 -19.25
C ASN A 62 14.21 16.91 -20.06
N SER A 63 13.01 16.82 -20.63
CA SER A 63 12.42 17.92 -21.43
C SER A 63 11.18 18.47 -20.74
N ALA A 64 11.07 19.79 -20.63
CA ALA A 64 9.97 20.48 -19.96
C ALA A 64 8.59 20.01 -20.45
N GLY A 65 8.42 19.81 -21.77
CA GLY A 65 7.17 19.28 -22.33
C GLY A 65 6.89 17.82 -21.94
N ASN A 66 7.93 17.00 -21.79
CA ASN A 66 7.78 15.60 -21.38
C ASN A 66 7.42 15.47 -19.89
N VAL A 67 7.95 16.35 -19.04
CA VAL A 67 7.57 16.42 -17.62
C VAL A 67 6.08 16.77 -17.51
N THR A 68 5.64 17.82 -18.20
CA THR A 68 4.23 18.25 -18.16
C THR A 68 3.28 17.17 -18.65
N LEU A 69 3.58 16.52 -19.79
CA LEU A 69 2.77 15.43 -20.31
C LEU A 69 2.75 14.22 -19.37
N SER A 70 3.90 13.86 -18.79
CA SER A 70 3.99 12.75 -17.83
C SER A 70 3.15 13.03 -16.57
N THR A 71 3.18 14.25 -16.05
CA THR A 71 2.35 14.65 -14.91
C THR A 71 0.86 14.59 -15.24
N LEU A 72 0.45 15.05 -16.43
CA LEU A 72 -0.95 14.95 -16.89
C LEU A 72 -1.41 13.49 -16.99
N ILE A 73 -0.57 12.62 -17.54
CA ILE A 73 -0.85 11.17 -17.63
C ILE A 73 -0.99 10.56 -16.24
N VAL A 74 -0.07 10.86 -15.31
CA VAL A 74 -0.13 10.37 -13.92
C VAL A 74 -1.40 10.85 -13.22
N ALA A 75 -1.78 12.12 -13.38
CA ALA A 75 -3.01 12.66 -12.79
C ALA A 75 -4.26 11.95 -13.34
N PHE A 76 -4.28 11.66 -14.64
CA PHE A 76 -5.38 10.93 -15.26
C PHE A 76 -5.48 9.48 -14.77
N LEU A 77 -4.34 8.79 -14.66
CA LEU A 77 -4.25 7.40 -14.16
C LEU A 77 -4.55 7.28 -12.67
N ALA A 78 -4.16 8.25 -11.85
CA ALA A 78 -4.40 8.22 -10.41
C ALA A 78 -5.88 8.44 -10.04
N ASN A 79 -6.64 9.10 -10.92
CA ASN A 79 -8.07 9.32 -10.76
C ASN A 79 -8.94 8.17 -11.30
N ILE A 80 -8.32 7.20 -11.99
CA ILE A 80 -8.98 6.01 -12.53
C ILE A 80 -8.71 4.80 -11.62
#